data_AF-A0A1I1RKS1-F1
#
_entry.id   AF-A0A1I1RKS1-F1
#
_cell.length_a   1.000
_cell.length_b   1.000
_cell.length_c   1.000
_cell.angle_alpha   90.00
_cell.angle_beta   90.00
_cell.angle_gamma   90.00
#
_symmetry.space_group_name_H-M   'P 1'
#
loop_
_entity.id
_entity.type
_entity.pdbx_description
1 polymer ?
#
loop_
_entity_poly.entity_id
_entity_poly.type
_entity_poly.pdbx_seq_one_letter_code
_entity_poly.pdbx_strand_id
1 'polypeptide(L)'
;MSELHLPKPTRELVDRRHALAPETEDAFRAFSKAVFAQGALDTRTKQLIAVAVAHATQCPWCIEGHVKAAKHEGASGEQIMEAIWVASEMRAGASWAHALKAVEVIGDTDKRDS
;
A
#
# COMPACT_ATOMS: atom_id res chain seq x y z
N MET A 1 -11.70 12.83 18.27
CA MET A 1 -10.78 12.62 17.12
C MET A 1 -11.29 13.50 16.00
N SER A 2 -10.47 14.42 15.48
CA SER A 2 -10.86 15.24 14.32
C SER A 2 -11.34 14.32 13.19
N GLU A 3 -12.51 14.57 12.62
CA GLU A 3 -12.99 13.83 11.45
C GLU A 3 -11.99 14.06 10.31
N LEU A 4 -11.18 13.04 10.03
CA LEU A 4 -10.30 13.03 8.86
C LEU A 4 -11.18 13.05 7.61
N HIS A 5 -11.44 14.24 7.08
CA HIS A 5 -12.23 14.42 5.87
C HIS A 5 -11.38 14.14 4.63
N LEU A 6 -11.57 12.96 4.04
CA LEU A 6 -10.98 12.56 2.77
C LEU A 6 -12.04 12.75 1.67
N PRO A 7 -11.96 13.82 0.84
CA PRO A 7 -12.99 14.10 -0.14
C PRO A 7 -13.03 13.00 -1.20
N LYS A 8 -14.23 12.73 -1.72
CA LYS A 8 -14.34 11.92 -2.94
C LYS A 8 -13.73 12.70 -4.11
N PRO A 9 -13.02 12.04 -5.04
CA PRO A 9 -12.53 12.71 -6.23
C PRO A 9 -13.71 13.26 -7.05
N THR A 10 -13.80 14.58 -7.20
CA THR A 10 -14.69 15.24 -8.14
C THR A 10 -13.90 15.72 -9.34
N ARG A 11 -14.57 15.95 -10.48
CA ARG A 11 -13.92 16.50 -11.67
C ARG A 11 -13.22 17.83 -11.37
N GLU A 12 -13.90 18.74 -10.65
CA GLU A 12 -13.33 20.02 -10.24
C GLU A 12 -12.03 19.86 -9.43
N LEU A 13 -12.01 18.95 -8.45
CA LEU A 13 -10.83 18.70 -7.63
C LEU A 13 -9.69 18.08 -8.45
N VAL A 14 -10.00 17.18 -9.39
CA VAL A 14 -9.01 16.57 -10.28
C VAL A 14 -8.44 17.60 -11.25
N ASP A 15 -9.28 18.42 -11.86
CA ASP A 15 -8.88 19.48 -12.79
C ASP A 15 -8.03 20.53 -12.06
N ARG A 16 -8.41 20.89 -10.82
CA ARG A 16 -7.63 21.79 -9.97
C ARG A 16 -6.28 21.20 -9.59
N ARG A 17 -6.22 19.91 -9.22
CA ARG A 17 -4.95 19.23 -8.91
C ARG A 17 -4.00 19.24 -10.10
N HIS A 18 -4.51 18.91 -11.29
CA HIS A 18 -3.72 18.95 -12.52
C HIS A 18 -3.25 20.36 -12.85
N ALA A 19 -4.14 21.36 -12.79
CA ALA A 19 -3.79 22.76 -13.06
C ALA A 19 -2.69 23.32 -12.14
N LEU A 20 -2.56 22.79 -10.91
CA LEU A 20 -1.51 23.19 -9.97
C LEU A 20 -0.13 22.57 -10.28
N ALA A 21 -0.08 21.43 -10.98
CA ALA A 21 1.18 20.74 -11.32
C ALA A 21 1.03 19.84 -12.56
N PRO A 22 0.79 20.40 -13.76
CA PRO A 22 0.33 19.63 -14.92
C PRO A 22 1.38 18.64 -15.41
N GLU A 23 2.63 19.10 -15.62
CA GLU A 23 3.71 18.24 -16.13
C GLU A 23 4.01 17.06 -15.20
N THR A 24 4.05 17.33 -13.89
CA THR A 24 4.30 16.29 -12.88
C THR A 24 3.15 15.29 -12.81
N GLU A 25 1.89 15.75 -12.86
CA GLU A 25 0.74 14.86 -12.86
C GLU A 25 0.66 14.00 -14.13
N ASP A 26 0.95 14.59 -15.30
CA ASP A 26 0.95 13.87 -16.58
C ASP A 26 2.06 12.80 -16.61
N ALA A 27 3.26 13.14 -16.12
CA ALA A 27 4.35 12.17 -15.96
C ALA A 27 3.96 11.01 -15.02
N PHE A 28 3.32 11.32 -13.88
CA PHE A 28 2.82 10.29 -12.95
C PHE A 28 1.75 9.41 -13.59
N ARG A 29 0.80 9.98 -14.35
CA ARG A 29 -0.25 9.21 -15.05
C ARG A 29 0.35 8.27 -16.10
N ALA A 30 1.35 8.74 -16.86
CA ALA A 30 2.06 7.92 -17.83
C ALA A 30 2.82 6.77 -17.14
N PHE A 31 3.54 7.08 -16.05
CA PHE A 31 4.22 6.08 -15.23
C PHE A 31 3.26 5.03 -14.68
N SER A 32 2.16 5.46 -14.06
CA SER A 32 1.14 4.57 -13.50
C SER A 32 0.56 3.62 -14.56
N LYS A 33 0.24 4.14 -15.75
CA LYS A 33 -0.23 3.32 -16.88
C LYS A 33 0.81 2.28 -17.29
N ALA A 34 2.08 2.66 -17.40
CA ALA A 34 3.16 1.76 -17.77
C ALA A 34 3.39 0.66 -16.72
N VAL A 35 3.36 1.02 -15.42
CA VAL A 35 3.52 0.06 -14.31
C VAL A 35 2.46 -1.03 -14.34
N PHE A 36 1.19 -0.68 -14.57
CA PHE A 36 0.08 -1.64 -14.58
C PHE A 36 -0.18 -2.32 -15.93
N ALA A 37 0.53 -1.96 -17.01
CA ALA A 37 0.44 -2.68 -18.28
C ALA A 37 0.92 -4.13 -18.13
N GLN A 38 0.34 -5.07 -18.87
CA GLN A 38 0.77 -6.47 -18.85
C GLN A 38 2.24 -6.61 -19.29
N GLY A 39 2.99 -7.49 -18.62
CA GLY A 39 4.37 -7.82 -18.95
C GLY A 39 4.75 -9.20 -18.42
N ALA A 40 5.92 -9.32 -17.80
CA ALA A 40 6.33 -10.56 -17.13
C ALA A 40 5.37 -10.98 -16.00
N LEU A 41 4.71 -10.01 -15.37
CA LEU A 41 3.55 -10.22 -14.50
C LEU A 41 2.28 -9.77 -15.23
N ASP A 42 1.21 -10.56 -15.09
CA ASP A 42 -0.11 -10.18 -15.58
C ASP A 42 -0.67 -9.00 -14.76
N THR A 43 -1.67 -8.30 -15.32
CA THR A 43 -2.29 -7.13 -14.67
C THR A 43 -2.90 -7.48 -13.32
N ARG A 44 -3.54 -8.65 -13.21
CA ARG A 44 -4.17 -9.15 -11.97
C ARG A 44 -3.15 -9.31 -10.85
N THR A 45 -2.00 -9.94 -11.11
CA THR A 45 -0.91 -10.10 -10.16
C THR A 45 -0.37 -8.75 -9.72
N LYS A 46 -0.21 -7.79 -10.64
CA LYS A 46 0.19 -6.42 -10.30
C LYS A 46 -0.84 -5.73 -9.40
N GLN A 47 -2.14 -5.92 -9.65
CA GLN A 47 -3.18 -5.37 -8.79
C GLN A 47 -3.19 -6.03 -7.40
N LEU A 48 -2.95 -7.34 -7.28
CA LEU A 48 -2.82 -8.03 -5.99
C LEU A 48 -1.63 -7.50 -5.18
N ILE A 49 -0.49 -7.25 -5.83
CA ILE A 49 0.66 -6.57 -5.20
C ILE A 49 0.24 -5.16 -4.74
N ALA A 50 -0.47 -4.40 -5.57
CA ALA A 50 -0.93 -3.07 -5.21
C ALA A 50 -1.93 -3.08 -4.04
N VAL A 51 -2.80 -4.08 -3.94
CA VAL A 51 -3.68 -4.30 -2.79
C VAL A 51 -2.86 -4.51 -1.52
N ALA A 52 -1.83 -5.37 -1.54
CA ALA A 52 -0.95 -5.61 -0.39
C ALA A 52 -0.25 -4.31 0.03
N VAL A 53 0.33 -3.57 -0.92
CA VAL A 53 1.00 -2.29 -0.66
C VAL A 53 0.03 -1.24 -0.11
N ALA A 54 -1.20 -1.15 -0.64
CA ALA A 54 -2.22 -0.21 -0.17
C ALA A 54 -2.61 -0.45 1.30
N HIS A 55 -2.61 -1.70 1.77
CA HIS A 55 -2.84 -2.03 3.17
C HIS A 55 -1.61 -1.75 4.04
N ALA A 56 -0.41 -2.00 3.52
CA ALA A 56 0.84 -1.66 4.23
C ALA A 56 1.00 -0.14 4.42
N THR A 57 0.58 0.68 3.44
CA THR A 57 0.61 2.15 3.49
C THR A 57 -0.67 2.78 4.06
N GLN A 58 -1.69 1.96 4.35
CA GLN A 58 -2.96 2.36 4.97
C GLN A 58 -3.71 3.46 4.20
N CYS A 59 -3.61 3.46 2.87
CA CYS A 59 -4.26 4.45 2.00
C CYS A 59 -5.69 4.01 1.63
N PRO A 60 -6.77 4.62 2.15
CA PRO A 60 -8.14 4.15 1.91
C PRO A 60 -8.56 4.25 0.44
N TRP A 61 -8.16 5.31 -0.28
CA TRP A 61 -8.43 5.43 -1.72
C TRP A 61 -7.68 4.37 -2.54
N CYS A 62 -6.45 4.03 -2.14
CA CYS A 62 -5.65 3.01 -2.80
C CYS A 62 -6.24 1.62 -2.56
N ILE A 63 -6.71 1.34 -1.33
CA ILE A 63 -7.41 0.10 -0.98
C ILE A 63 -8.63 -0.05 -1.88
N GLU A 64 -9.51 0.96 -1.92
CA GLU A 64 -10.73 0.91 -2.73
C GLU A 64 -10.42 0.76 -4.23
N GLY A 65 -9.48 1.56 -4.75
CA GLY A 65 -9.11 1.58 -6.16
C GLY A 65 -8.52 0.25 -6.63
N HIS A 66 -7.52 -0.28 -5.92
CA HIS A 66 -6.83 -1.50 -6.31
C HIS A 66 -7.65 -2.77 -6.06
N VAL A 67 -8.53 -2.79 -5.05
CA VAL A 67 -9.47 -3.92 -4.88
C VAL A 67 -10.45 -3.98 -6.06
N LYS A 68 -11.02 -2.83 -6.48
CA LYS A 68 -11.91 -2.79 -7.65
C LYS A 68 -11.18 -3.18 -8.93
N ALA A 69 -9.96 -2.68 -9.14
CA ALA A 69 -9.14 -3.04 -10.29
C ALA A 69 -8.76 -4.53 -10.29
N ALA A 70 -8.36 -5.11 -9.15
CA ALA A 70 -8.07 -6.53 -9.03
C ALA A 70 -9.30 -7.39 -9.38
N LYS A 71 -10.49 -7.02 -8.89
CA LYS A 71 -11.74 -7.71 -9.23
C LYS A 71 -12.08 -7.60 -10.71
N HIS A 72 -11.85 -6.44 -11.33
CA HIS A 72 -12.03 -6.23 -12.77
C HIS A 72 -11.13 -7.17 -13.59
N GLU A 73 -9.89 -7.38 -13.15
CA GLU A 73 -8.95 -8.32 -13.76
C GLU A 73 -9.18 -9.80 -13.38
N GLY A 74 -10.32 -10.11 -12.73
CA GLY A 74 -10.71 -11.48 -12.40
C GLY A 74 -10.06 -12.07 -11.15
N ALA A 75 -9.50 -11.26 -10.25
CA ALA A 75 -9.06 -11.74 -8.95
C ALA A 75 -10.25 -12.22 -8.10
N SER A 76 -10.11 -13.39 -7.47
CA SER A 76 -11.10 -13.89 -6.51
C SER A 76 -11.05 -13.12 -5.18
N GLY A 77 -12.08 -13.29 -4.34
CA GLY A 77 -12.06 -12.70 -3.00
C GLY A 77 -10.95 -13.30 -2.13
N GLU A 78 -10.71 -14.60 -2.28
CA GLU A 78 -9.66 -15.36 -1.61
C GLU A 78 -8.27 -14.83 -1.98
N GLN A 79 -7.99 -14.61 -3.28
CA GLN A 79 -6.70 -14.06 -3.73
C GLN A 79 -6.44 -12.66 -3.15
N ILE A 80 -7.48 -11.82 -3.07
CA ILE A 80 -7.38 -10.49 -2.47
C ILE A 80 -7.09 -10.59 -0.97
N MET A 81 -7.79 -11.48 -0.27
CA MET A 81 -7.57 -11.70 1.17
C MET A 81 -6.19 -12.28 1.47
N GLU A 82 -5.69 -13.21 0.66
CA GLU A 82 -4.32 -13.72 0.78
C GLU A 82 -3.28 -12.59 0.65
N ALA A 83 -3.42 -11.69 -0.33
CA ALA A 83 -2.55 -10.54 -0.47
C ALA A 83 -2.57 -9.60 0.75
N ILE A 84 -3.74 -9.42 1.37
CA ILE A 84 -3.90 -8.61 2.60
C ILE A 84 -3.22 -9.29 3.80
N TRP A 85 -3.36 -10.61 3.93
CA TRP A 85 -2.69 -11.37 4.98
C TRP A 85 -1.17 -11.36 4.84
N VAL A 86 -0.64 -11.44 3.61
CA VAL A 86 0.79 -11.24 3.33
C VAL A 86 1.24 -9.86 3.81
N ALA A 87 0.51 -8.78 3.48
CA ALA A 87 0.84 -7.44 3.97
C ALA A 87 0.79 -7.33 5.51
N SER A 88 -0.14 -8.05 6.14
CA SER A 88 -0.33 -8.06 7.59
C SER A 88 0.80 -8.78 8.31
N GLU A 89 1.19 -9.96 7.80
CA GLU A 89 2.37 -10.70 8.27
C GLU A 89 3.61 -9.82 8.16
N MET A 90 3.87 -9.19 7.01
CA MET A 90 5.07 -8.38 6.83
C MET A 90 5.18 -7.24 7.85
N ARG A 91 4.06 -6.63 8.24
CA ARG A 91 4.03 -5.60 9.28
C ARG A 91 4.26 -6.18 10.68
N ALA A 92 3.66 -7.32 11.00
CA ALA A 92 3.84 -7.99 12.29
C ALA A 92 5.27 -8.54 12.44
N GLY A 93 5.77 -9.21 11.40
CA GLY A 93 7.10 -9.78 11.29
C GLY A 93 8.19 -8.73 11.44
N ALA A 94 8.00 -7.51 10.92
CA ALA A 94 8.95 -6.41 11.15
C ALA A 94 9.14 -6.10 12.64
N SER A 95 8.05 -6.03 13.41
CA SER A 95 8.14 -5.83 14.87
C SER A 95 8.77 -7.03 15.57
N TRP A 96 8.41 -8.24 15.17
CA TRP A 96 8.91 -9.47 15.77
C TRP A 96 10.42 -9.66 15.52
N ALA A 97 10.89 -9.49 14.28
CA ALA A 97 12.29 -9.59 13.92
C ALA A 97 13.15 -8.53 14.63
N HIS A 98 12.65 -7.28 14.72
CA HIS A 98 13.37 -6.21 15.41
C HIS A 98 13.38 -6.34 16.93
N ALA A 99 12.55 -7.21 17.53
CA ALA A 99 12.55 -7.46 18.97
C ALA A 99 13.90 -7.99 19.48
N LEU A 100 14.71 -8.62 18.61
CA LEU A 100 16.09 -9.03 18.95
C LEU A 100 16.94 -7.86 19.45
N LYS A 101 16.72 -6.65 18.94
CA LYS A 101 17.43 -5.46 19.43
C LYS A 101 17.07 -5.13 20.88
N ALA A 102 15.80 -5.29 21.25
CA ALA A 102 15.37 -5.09 22.63
C ALA A 102 15.97 -6.17 23.55
N VAL A 103 16.00 -7.43 23.11
CA VAL A 103 16.59 -8.54 23.87
C VAL A 103 18.09 -8.32 24.13
N GLU A 104 18.84 -7.83 23.14
CA GLU A 104 20.26 -7.44 23.32
C GLU A 104 20.42 -6.38 24.43
N VAL A 105 19.62 -5.31 24.39
CA VAL A 105 19.68 -4.23 25.38
C VAL A 105 19.27 -4.69 26.78
N ILE A 106 18.30 -5.59 26.89
CA ILE A 106 17.91 -6.20 28.17
C ILE A 106 19.11 -6.96 28.77
N GLY A 107 19.75 -7.83 27.97
CA GLY A 107 20.90 -8.59 28.43
C GLY A 107 22.10 -7.73 28.86
N ASP A 108 22.34 -6.60 28.20
CA ASP A 108 23.39 -5.65 28.59
C ASP A 108 23.03 -4.82 29.83
N THR A 109 21.73 -4.67 30.14
CA THR A 109 21.28 -3.98 31.36
C THR A 109 21.39 -4.91 32.57
N ASP A 110 20.91 -6.15 32.43
CA ASP A 110 21.01 -7.16 33.50
C ASP A 110 22.48 -7.42 33.94
N LYS A 111 23.43 -7.36 33.00
CA LYS A 111 24.88 -7.47 33.28
C LYS A 111 25.48 -6.28 34.01
N ARG A 112 24.89 -5.08 33.88
CA ARG A 112 25.38 -3.86 34.56
C ARG A 112 24.85 -3.75 35.99
N ASP A 113 23.69 -4.34 36.23
CA ASP A 113 23.02 -4.34 37.53
C ASP A 113 23.42 -5.54 38.41
N SER A 114 24.32 -6.42 37.93
CA SER A 114 24.90 -7.58 38.65
C SER A 114 26.35 -7.35 39.08
#